data_AF-A0A973MQQ0-F1
#
_entry.id   AF-A0A973MQQ0-F1
#
_cell.length_a   1.000
_cell.length_b   1.000
_cell.length_c   1.000
_cell.angle_alpha   90.00
_cell.angle_beta   90.00
_cell.angle_gamma   90.00
#
_symmetry.space_group_name_H-M   'P 1'
#
loop_
_entity.id
_entity.type
_entity.pdbx_description
1 polymer ?
#
loop_
_entity_poly.entity_id
_entity_poly.type
_entity_poly.pdbx_seq_one_letter_code
_entity_poly.pdbx_strand_id
1 'polypeptide(L)'
;LDQRNLAGIGNVYKSELCFLLGATPWLPIGALPADRAAKLPALAKKLLEANRDRPVRTTTGRRGQDLFVYGRAPRPCLRCHTSVRVADQGDGSRERPTYWCPNCQTGPAPTTAPPRTTPRRTTN
;
A
#
# COMPACT_ATOMS: atom_id res chain seq x y z
N LEU A 1 -4.78 -6.07 10.43
CA LEU A 1 -5.00 -7.03 9.32
C LEU A 1 -5.47 -8.31 9.98
N ASP A 2 -6.79 -8.49 10.07
CA ASP A 2 -7.36 -9.71 10.61
C ASP A 2 -7.17 -10.81 9.56
N GLN A 3 -6.29 -11.77 9.85
CA GLN A 3 -5.93 -12.86 8.94
C GLN A 3 -7.07 -13.88 8.76
N ARG A 4 -8.25 -13.62 9.34
CA ARG A 4 -9.43 -14.50 9.24
C ARG A 4 -10.31 -14.24 8.01
N ASN A 5 -10.21 -13.09 7.35
CA ASN A 5 -11.16 -12.72 6.28
C ASN A 5 -10.66 -12.83 4.83
N LEU A 6 -9.35 -12.95 4.57
CA LEU A 6 -8.83 -13.21 3.22
C LEU A 6 -7.37 -13.71 3.27
N ALA A 7 -7.19 -15.02 3.31
CA ALA A 7 -5.87 -15.64 3.13
C ALA A 7 -5.33 -15.25 1.73
N GLY A 8 -4.12 -14.66 1.67
CA GLY A 8 -3.46 -14.26 0.42
C GLY A 8 -3.32 -12.75 0.19
N ILE A 9 -4.08 -11.90 0.91
CA ILE A 9 -3.86 -10.44 0.88
C ILE A 9 -2.74 -10.06 1.85
N GLY A 10 -1.52 -10.11 1.32
CA GLY A 10 -0.33 -9.56 1.98
C GLY A 10 -0.27 -8.03 1.92
N ASN A 11 0.77 -7.48 2.56
CA ASN A 11 1.00 -6.04 2.65
C ASN A 11 1.11 -5.34 1.28
N VAL A 12 1.60 -6.06 0.26
CA VAL A 12 1.62 -5.61 -1.15
C VAL A 12 0.20 -5.31 -1.62
N TYR A 13 -0.67 -6.32 -1.66
CA TYR A 13 -2.04 -6.15 -2.16
C TYR A 13 -2.84 -5.15 -1.35
N LYS A 14 -2.65 -5.07 -0.02
CA LYS A 14 -3.26 -4.01 0.80
C LYS A 14 -2.91 -2.62 0.25
N SER A 15 -1.61 -2.32 0.10
CA SER A 15 -1.15 -1.00 -0.34
C SER A 15 -1.66 -0.66 -1.74
N GLU A 16 -1.60 -1.64 -2.64
CA GLU A 16 -2.00 -1.49 -4.05
C GLU A 16 -3.52 -1.36 -4.23
N LEU A 17 -4.33 -2.13 -3.49
CA LEU A 17 -5.79 -2.02 -3.52
C LEU A 17 -6.25 -0.68 -2.96
N CYS A 18 -5.68 -0.23 -1.84
CA CYS A 18 -5.96 1.09 -1.28
C CYS A 18 -5.65 2.20 -2.29
N PHE A 19 -4.52 2.11 -3.02
CA PHE A 19 -4.18 3.06 -4.06
C PHE A 19 -5.21 3.07 -5.21
N LEU A 20 -5.59 1.90 -5.70
CA LEU A 20 -6.56 1.77 -6.79
C LEU A 20 -7.96 2.27 -6.40
N LEU A 21 -8.34 2.11 -5.13
CA LEU A 21 -9.60 2.62 -4.58
C LEU A 21 -9.52 4.09 -4.12
N GLY A 22 -8.35 4.73 -4.18
CA GLY A 22 -8.16 6.11 -3.74
C GLY A 22 -8.42 6.33 -2.24
N ALA A 23 -8.18 5.30 -1.42
CA ALA A 23 -8.35 5.35 0.04
C ALA A 23 -7.02 5.08 0.74
N THR A 24 -6.77 5.72 1.88
CA THR A 24 -5.55 5.44 2.65
C THR A 24 -5.62 4.06 3.31
N PRO A 25 -4.48 3.37 3.53
CA PRO A 25 -4.46 2.09 4.24
C PRO A 25 -4.86 2.15 5.73
N TRP A 26 -4.98 3.35 6.30
CA TRP A 26 -5.44 3.59 7.67
C TRP A 26 -6.93 3.90 7.75
N LEU A 27 -7.61 4.07 6.61
CA LEU A 27 -9.06 4.23 6.61
C LEU A 27 -9.70 2.90 7.06
N PRO A 28 -10.51 2.89 8.14
CA PRO A 28 -11.25 1.70 8.54
C PRO A 28 -12.15 1.24 7.40
N ILE A 29 -12.25 -0.08 7.18
CA ILE A 29 -13.03 -0.61 6.06
C ILE A 29 -14.51 -0.18 6.10
N GLY A 30 -15.09 -0.08 7.30
CA GLY A 30 -16.46 0.41 7.49
C GLY A 30 -16.65 1.91 7.20
N ALA A 31 -15.56 2.67 7.11
CA ALA A 31 -15.56 4.09 6.72
C ALA A 31 -15.24 4.30 5.24
N LEU A 32 -15.02 3.22 4.47
CA LEU A 32 -14.82 3.32 3.03
C LEU A 32 -16.16 3.65 2.35
N PRO A 33 -16.22 4.67 1.47
CA PRO A 33 -17.42 4.97 0.70
C PRO A 33 -18.00 3.74 -0.01
N ALA A 34 -19.33 3.60 0.01
CA ALA A 34 -20.02 2.39 -0.45
C ALA A 34 -19.70 2.03 -1.91
N ASP A 35 -19.54 3.03 -2.78
CA ASP A 35 -19.16 2.86 -4.19
C ASP A 35 -17.75 2.26 -4.37
N ARG A 36 -16.83 2.53 -3.43
CA ARG A 36 -15.48 1.97 -3.41
C ARG A 36 -15.45 0.61 -2.74
N ALA A 37 -16.20 0.45 -1.64
CA ALA A 37 -16.33 -0.82 -0.93
C ALA A 37 -16.90 -1.92 -1.83
N ALA A 38 -17.91 -1.60 -2.65
CA ALA A 38 -18.50 -2.54 -3.62
C ALA A 38 -17.49 -3.03 -4.67
N LYS A 39 -16.47 -2.23 -5.02
CA LYS A 39 -15.44 -2.56 -6.01
C LYS A 39 -14.30 -3.41 -5.44
N LEU A 40 -14.11 -3.40 -4.12
CA LEU A 40 -12.96 -4.02 -3.46
C LEU A 40 -12.85 -5.54 -3.74
N PRO A 41 -13.92 -6.37 -3.59
CA PRO A 41 -13.80 -7.82 -3.80
C PRO A 41 -13.40 -8.18 -5.24
N ALA A 42 -14.05 -7.56 -6.23
CA ALA A 42 -13.77 -7.79 -7.64
C ALA A 42 -12.34 -7.38 -8.00
N LEU A 43 -11.88 -6.25 -7.48
CA LEU A 43 -10.52 -5.77 -7.73
C LEU A 43 -9.46 -6.66 -7.06
N ALA A 44 -9.69 -7.10 -5.83
CA ALA A 44 -8.81 -8.02 -5.12
C ALA A 44 -8.68 -9.36 -5.86
N LYS A 45 -9.81 -9.95 -6.27
CA LYS A 45 -9.83 -11.17 -7.08
C LYS A 45 -9.02 -11.00 -8.37
N LYS A 46 -9.29 -9.93 -9.12
CA LYS A 46 -8.59 -9.63 -10.38
C LYS A 46 -7.08 -9.54 -10.19
N LEU A 47 -6.60 -8.85 -9.15
CA LEU A 47 -5.17 -8.72 -8.88
C LEU A 47 -4.54 -10.05 -8.46
N LEU A 48 -5.23 -10.85 -7.64
CA LEU A 48 -4.74 -12.16 -7.23
C LEU A 48 -4.63 -13.12 -8.42
N GLU A 49 -5.65 -13.18 -9.26
CA GLU A 49 -5.67 -14.01 -10.47
C GLU A 49 -4.58 -13.60 -11.47
N ALA A 50 -4.44 -12.29 -11.72
CA ALA A 50 -3.44 -11.78 -12.65
C ALA A 50 -1.99 -12.07 -12.23
N ASN A 51 -1.76 -12.34 -10.94
CA ASN A 51 -0.45 -12.55 -10.34
C ASN A 51 -0.21 -13.96 -9.81
N ARG A 52 -1.18 -14.87 -9.96
CA ARG A 52 -1.11 -16.25 -9.42
C ARG A 52 0.11 -17.00 -9.92
N ASP A 53 0.35 -16.93 -11.24
CA ASP A 53 1.37 -17.72 -11.92
C ASP A 53 2.60 -16.88 -12.31
N ARG A 54 2.78 -15.72 -11.66
CA ARG A 54 3.87 -14.78 -11.97
C ARG A 54 4.97 -14.80 -10.91
N PRO A 55 6.26 -14.88 -11.30
CA PRO A 55 7.35 -14.74 -10.35
C PRO A 55 7.46 -13.31 -9.80
N VAL A 56 7.13 -12.31 -10.63
CA VAL A 56 7.10 -10.89 -10.26
C VAL A 56 5.66 -10.39 -10.29
N ARG A 57 5.20 -9.84 -9.16
CA ARG A 57 3.85 -9.30 -9.02
C ARG A 57 3.74 -7.96 -9.72
N THR A 58 2.75 -7.80 -10.60
CA THR A 58 2.39 -6.57 -11.28
C THR A 58 0.94 -6.18 -10.99
N THR A 59 0.74 -4.95 -10.53
CA THR A 59 -0.58 -4.34 -10.29
C THR A 59 -0.87 -3.22 -11.27
N THR A 60 0.16 -2.69 -11.94
CA THR A 60 0.03 -1.62 -12.94
C THR A 60 -0.23 -2.14 -14.35
N GLY A 61 0.22 -3.36 -14.66
CA GLY A 61 0.28 -3.89 -16.04
C GLY A 61 1.33 -3.21 -16.93
N ARG A 62 2.24 -2.39 -16.38
CA ARG A 62 3.25 -1.62 -17.12
C ARG A 62 4.63 -2.28 -17.05
N ARG A 63 5.31 -2.41 -18.19
CA ARG A 63 6.68 -2.93 -18.24
C ARG A 63 7.63 -2.02 -17.46
N GLY A 64 8.37 -2.59 -16.51
CA GLY A 64 9.37 -1.87 -15.71
C GLY A 64 8.78 -1.01 -14.58
N GLN A 65 7.46 -1.05 -14.34
CA GLN A 65 6.80 -0.33 -13.27
C GLN A 65 5.76 -1.22 -12.59
N ASP A 66 6.18 -2.32 -11.98
CA ASP A 66 5.24 -3.38 -11.62
C ASP A 66 4.19 -2.98 -10.57
N LEU A 67 4.52 -2.08 -9.63
CA LEU A 67 3.66 -1.68 -8.51
C LEU A 67 3.38 -0.17 -8.54
N PHE A 68 2.23 0.27 -8.03
CA PHE A 68 1.88 1.69 -7.96
C PHE A 68 2.54 2.40 -6.79
N VAL A 69 2.55 1.80 -5.60
CA VAL A 69 3.02 2.45 -4.37
C VAL A 69 3.95 1.57 -3.52
N TYR A 70 3.72 0.25 -3.47
CA TYR A 70 4.47 -0.64 -2.60
C TYR A 70 5.96 -0.66 -2.96
N GLY A 71 6.83 -0.42 -1.97
CA GLY A 71 8.28 -0.36 -2.16
C GLY A 71 8.74 0.82 -3.03
N ARG A 72 7.86 1.78 -3.33
CA ARG A 72 8.18 2.92 -4.21
C ARG A 72 8.50 4.20 -3.47
N ALA A 73 8.29 4.31 -2.16
CA ALA A 73 8.72 5.51 -1.43
C ALA A 73 10.26 5.70 -1.53
N PRO A 74 10.77 6.93 -1.73
CA PRO A 74 10.07 8.21 -1.91
C PRO A 74 9.81 8.59 -3.39
N ARG A 75 9.86 7.65 -4.34
CA ARG A 75 9.71 7.90 -5.79
C ARG A 75 8.35 8.56 -6.13
N PRO A 76 8.29 9.32 -7.25
CA PRO A 76 7.06 9.93 -7.73
C PRO A 76 5.92 8.93 -7.94
N CYS A 77 4.70 9.28 -7.52
CA CYS A 77 3.49 8.53 -7.82
C CYS A 77 3.30 8.41 -9.35
N LEU A 78 2.97 7.20 -9.84
CA LEU A 78 2.75 6.95 -11.27
C LEU A 78 1.47 7.59 -11.84
N ARG A 79 0.63 8.20 -10.98
CA ARG A 79 -0.60 8.90 -11.36
C ARG A 79 -0.46 10.42 -11.29
N CYS A 80 0.15 10.95 -10.22
CA CYS A 80 0.17 12.40 -9.97
C CYS A 80 1.57 12.98 -9.66
N HIS A 81 2.63 12.17 -9.72
CA HIS A 81 4.02 12.58 -9.45
C HIS A 81 4.35 13.03 -8.02
N THR A 82 3.38 13.22 -7.13
CA THR A 82 3.65 13.43 -5.69
C THR A 82 4.42 12.25 -5.10
N SER A 83 5.43 12.52 -4.26
CA SER A 83 6.23 11.48 -3.62
C SER A 83 5.37 10.50 -2.83
N VAL A 84 5.60 9.20 -3.07
CA VAL A 84 4.98 8.13 -2.29
C VAL A 84 5.54 8.15 -0.86
N ARG A 85 4.65 8.02 0.12
CA ARG A 85 4.96 7.98 1.55
C ARG A 85 5.02 6.53 2.05
N VAL A 86 5.75 6.33 3.14
CA VAL A 86 5.83 5.06 3.87
C VAL A 86 5.73 5.34 5.37
N ALA A 87 5.03 4.47 6.09
CA ALA A 87 4.94 4.46 7.53
C ALA A 87 4.58 3.05 8.00
N ASP A 88 5.00 2.69 9.21
CA ASP A 88 4.69 1.38 9.77
C ASP A 88 3.24 1.31 10.24
N GLN A 89 2.60 0.17 9.97
CA GLN A 89 1.24 -0.12 10.40
C GLN A 89 1.22 -1.43 11.19
N GLY A 90 0.96 -1.36 12.49
CA GLY A 90 0.96 -2.49 13.42
C GLY A 90 0.94 -2.02 14.88
N ASP A 91 0.85 -2.96 15.81
CA ASP A 91 0.78 -2.74 17.27
C ASP A 91 2.17 -2.79 17.95
N GLY A 92 3.24 -2.59 17.19
CA GLY A 92 4.62 -2.65 17.68
C GLY A 92 5.22 -4.07 17.76
N SER A 93 4.43 -5.14 17.65
CA SER A 93 4.96 -6.51 17.62
C SER A 93 5.53 -6.91 16.25
N ARG A 94 5.00 -6.32 15.17
CA ARG A 94 5.46 -6.49 13.79
C ARG A 94 5.24 -5.19 13.01
N GLU A 95 6.31 -4.45 12.77
CA GLU A 95 6.30 -3.32 11.84
C GLU A 95 6.02 -3.83 10.42
N ARG A 96 4.97 -3.31 9.78
CA ARG A 96 4.65 -3.60 8.39
C ARG A 96 4.69 -2.29 7.60
N PRO A 97 5.76 -2.04 6.82
CA PRO A 97 5.91 -0.78 6.10
C PRO A 97 4.79 -0.65 5.09
N THR A 98 4.01 0.42 5.21
CA THR A 98 2.79 0.62 4.44
C THR A 98 2.94 1.84 3.57
N TYR A 99 2.62 1.69 2.29
CA TYR A 99 2.92 2.69 1.26
C TYR A 99 1.64 3.33 0.73
N TRP A 100 1.67 4.65 0.52
CA TRP A 100 0.53 5.37 -0.06
C TRP A 100 0.98 6.66 -0.76
N CYS A 101 0.15 7.16 -1.68
CA CYS A 101 0.29 8.49 -2.25
C CYS A 101 -0.61 9.47 -1.50
N PRO A 102 -0.08 10.54 -0.87
CA PRO A 102 -0.88 11.47 -0.08
C PRO A 102 -1.85 12.32 -0.90
N ASN A 103 -1.64 12.41 -2.22
CA ASN A 103 -2.50 13.19 -3.12
C ASN A 103 -3.58 12.33 -3.79
N CYS A 104 -3.28 11.07 -4.11
CA CYS A 104 -4.24 10.17 -4.78
C CYS A 104 -5.16 9.40 -3.82
N GLN A 105 -4.86 9.40 -2.52
CA GLN A 105 -5.57 8.60 -1.52
C GLN A 105 -6.11 9.50 -0.41
N THR A 106 -7.41 9.36 -0.14
CA THR A 106 -8.11 10.13 0.90
C THR A 106 -8.33 9.27 2.15
N GLY A 107 -8.24 9.90 3.31
CA GLY A 107 -8.46 9.25 4.61
C GLY A 107 -7.41 9.63 5.64
N PRO A 108 -7.51 9.11 6.88
CA PRO A 108 -6.49 9.31 7.88
C PRO A 108 -5.18 8.70 7.40
N ALA A 109 -4.07 9.32 7.71
CA ALA A 109 -2.73 8.76 7.50
C ALA A 109 -1.80 9.34 8.57
N PRO A 110 -0.74 8.62 8.95
CA PRO A 110 0.27 9.17 9.83
C PRO A 110 0.79 10.47 9.23
N THR A 111 0.87 11.52 10.04
CA THR A 111 1.68 12.68 9.71
C THR A 111 3.09 12.15 9.57
N THR A 112 3.58 12.04 8.34
CA THR A 112 4.93 11.55 8.09
C THR A 112 5.89 12.56 8.72
N ALA A 113 6.40 12.22 9.91
CA ALA A 113 7.65 12.78 10.39
C ALA A 113 8.75 12.41 9.37
N PRO A 114 9.76 13.26 9.15
CA PRO A 114 10.87 12.94 8.26
C PRO A 114 11.49 11.59 8.67
N PRO A 115 12.05 10.82 7.72
CA PRO A 115 12.60 9.51 8.02
C PRO A 115 13.60 9.62 9.18
N ARG A 116 13.39 8.83 10.24
CA ARG A 116 14.39 8.65 11.30
C ARG A 116 15.62 8.03 10.65
N THR A 117 16.62 8.85 10.37
CA THR A 117 17.98 8.39 10.09
C THR A 117 18.43 7.56 11.28
N THR A 118 18.56 6.25 11.08
CA THR A 118 19.24 5.39 12.04
C THR A 118 20.68 5.89 12.17
N PRO A 119 21.16 6.31 13.37
CA PRO A 119 22.55 6.69 13.53
C PRO A 119 23.39 5.44 13.28
N ARG A 120 24.27 5.52 12.27
CA ARG A 120 25.26 4.51 11.96
C ARG A 120 26.15 4.37 13.18
N ARG A 121 26.06 3.24 13.87
CA ARG A 121 26.88 2.91 15.04
C ARG A 121 28.33 2.78 14.55
N THR A 122 29.12 3.85 14.69
CA THR A 122 30.58 3.80 14.60
C THR A 122 31.09 3.11 15.85
N THR A 123 31.50 1.85 15.72
CA THR A 123 32.36 1.18 16.70
C THR A 123 33.76 1.75 16.54
N ASN A 124 34.29 2.26 17.65
CA ASN A 124 35.69 2.63 17.86
C ASN A 124 36.54 1.37 18.02
#